data_AF-A0A914ULG7-F1
#
_entry.id   AF-A0A914ULG7-F1
#
_cell.length_a   1.000
_cell.length_b   1.000
_cell.length_c   1.000
_cell.angle_alpha   90.00
_cell.angle_beta   90.00
_cell.angle_gamma   90.00
#
_symmetry.space_group_name_H-M   'P 1'
#
loop_
_entity.id
_entity.type
_entity.pdbx_description
1 polymer ?
#
loop_
_entity_poly.entity_id
_entity_poly.type
_entity_poly.pdbx_seq_one_letter_code
_entity_poly.pdbx_strand_id
1 'polypeptide(L)' 'MLNNDAFISELLEHNPFLDKDPPRFIRLQHYKYEFSNMGGVDATKGRWWRRRLIGEYMPPVRKEQLEGILNSFGWNRKV' A
#
# COMPACT_ATOMS: atom_id res chain seq x y z
N MET A 1 10.63 2.53 1.40
CA MET A 1 9.35 3.22 1.67
C MET A 1 9.27 4.52 0.89
N LEU A 2 8.10 5.16 0.78
CA LEU A 2 7.97 6.42 0.04
C LEU A 2 8.87 7.52 0.62
N ASN A 3 8.89 7.66 1.95
CA ASN A 3 9.68 8.65 2.68
C ASN A 3 10.67 8.03 3.69
N ASN A 4 10.75 6.69 3.75
CA ASN A 4 11.55 5.96 4.75
C ASN A 4 11.37 6.48 6.19
N ASP A 5 10.11 6.67 6.58
CA ASP A 5 9.78 7.01 7.96
C ASP A 5 10.29 5.93 8.93
N ALA A 6 11.00 6.35 9.98
CA ALA A 6 11.64 5.44 10.93
C ALA A 6 10.61 4.56 11.67
N PHE A 7 9.52 5.17 12.14
CA PHE A 7 8.48 4.47 12.89
C PHE A 7 7.76 3.45 12.02
N ILE A 8 7.41 3.79 10.77
CA ILE A 8 6.75 2.81 9.90
C ILE A 8 7.73 1.72 9.43
N SER A 9 9.03 2.04 9.34
CA SER A 9 10.05 1.03 8.98
C SER A 9 10.17 -0.06 10.05
N GLU A 10 9.97 0.25 11.33
CA GLU A 10 9.96 -0.74 12.42
C GLU A 10 8.77 -1.72 12.32
N LEU A 11 7.68 -1.35 11.66
CA LEU A 11 6.53 -2.22 11.43
C LEU A 11 6.74 -3.20 10.27
N LEU A 12 7.76 -3.00 9.45
CA LEU A 12 8.05 -3.86 8.31
C LEU A 12 9.07 -4.92 8.70
N GLU A 13 8.78 -6.18 8.38
CA GLU A 13 9.77 -7.26 8.43
C GLU A 13 10.97 -6.98 7.50
N HIS A 14 10.73 -6.34 6.36
CA HIS A 14 11.78 -5.96 5.41
C HIS A 14 11.44 -4.67 4.64
N ASN A 15 12.32 -3.67 4.69
CA ASN A 15 12.22 -2.45 3.87
C ASN A 15 13.27 -2.48 2.73
N PRO A 16 12.87 -2.71 1.47
CA PRO A 16 13.80 -2.86 0.34
C PRO A 16 14.49 -1.55 -0.07
N PHE A 17 14.09 -0.42 0.50
CA PHE A 17 14.66 0.91 0.22
C PHE A 17 15.40 1.52 1.42
N LEU A 18 15.67 0.72 2.46
CA LEU A 18 16.55 1.16 3.53
C LEU A 18 17.94 1.49 2.93
N ASP A 19 18.50 2.64 3.31
CA ASP A 19 19.79 3.15 2.83
C ASP A 19 19.92 3.33 1.31
N LYS A 20 18.79 3.44 0.60
CA LYS A 20 18.72 3.66 -0.85
C LYS A 20 17.79 4.81 -1.19
N ASP A 21 17.93 5.30 -2.42
CA ASP A 21 16.99 6.28 -2.95
C ASP A 21 15.54 5.78 -2.92
N PRO A 22 14.58 6.65 -2.56
CA PRO A 22 13.18 6.30 -2.57
C PRO A 22 12.67 5.99 -3.99
N PRO A 23 11.54 5.27 -4.12
CA PRO A 23 10.99 4.94 -5.42
C PRO A 23 10.61 6.22 -6.20
N ARG A 24 11.02 6.28 -7.47
CA ARG A 24 10.73 7.41 -8.38
C ARG A 24 9.30 7.40 -8.90
N PHE A 25 8.70 6.22 -9.04
CA PHE A 25 7.35 6.03 -9.56
C PHE A 25 6.50 5.28 -8.55
N ILE A 26 5.22 5.64 -8.51
CA ILE A 26 4.21 5.07 -7.61
C ILE A 26 3.01 4.67 -8.46
N ARG A 27 2.50 3.46 -8.22
CA ARG A 27 1.26 2.95 -8.83
C ARG A 27 0.30 2.56 -7.71
N LEU A 28 -0.98 2.87 -7.88
CA LEU A 28 -2.02 2.44 -6.95
C LEU A 28 -2.87 1.35 -7.60
N GLN A 29 -3.00 0.22 -6.94
CA GLN A 29 -3.89 -0.87 -7.32
C GLN A 29 -5.02 -0.99 -6.31
N HIS A 30 -6.24 -1.15 -6.79
CA HIS A 30 -7.41 -1.34 -5.95
C HIS A 30 -7.65 -2.83 -5.72
N TYR A 31 -7.62 -3.25 -4.45
CA TYR A 31 -7.96 -4.60 -4.05
C TYR A 31 -9.19 -4.61 -3.16
N LYS A 32 -10.08 -5.58 -3.38
CA LYS A 32 -11.08 -5.97 -2.39
C LYS A 32 -10.43 -6.94 -1.42
N TYR A 33 -10.56 -6.67 -0.12
CA TYR A 33 -10.17 -7.60 0.93
C TYR A 33 -11.41 -8.18 1.60
N GLU A 34 -11.37 -9.48 1.83
CA GLU A 34 -12.37 -10.21 2.59
C GLU A 34 -11.65 -11.05 3.63
N PHE A 35 -12.22 -11.15 4.83
CA PHE A 35 -11.67 -12.02 5.86
C PHE A 35 -11.67 -13.47 5.37
N SER A 36 -10.60 -14.19 5.67
CA SER A 36 -10.60 -15.65 5.52
C SER A 36 -11.62 -16.27 6.46
N ASN A 37 -12.22 -17.38 6.03
CA ASN A 37 -13.17 -18.12 6.88
C ASN A 37 -12.47 -18.57 8.17
N MET A 38 -13.07 -18.25 9.32
CA MET A 38 -12.59 -18.72 10.62
C MET A 38 -12.49 -20.25 10.63
N GLY A 39 -11.38 -20.79 11.13
CA GLY A 39 -11.12 -22.23 11.14
C GLY A 39 -10.84 -22.86 9.76
N GLY A 40 -10.88 -22.09 8.67
CA GLY A 40 -10.55 -22.56 7.33
C GLY A 40 -9.05 -22.73 7.10
N VAL A 41 -8.69 -23.42 6.02
CA VAL A 41 -7.29 -23.72 5.61
C VAL A 41 -6.41 -22.47 5.43
N ASP A 42 -7.02 -21.33 5.12
CA ASP A 42 -6.31 -20.05 5.04
C ASP A 42 -5.95 -19.52 6.43
N ALA A 43 -6.92 -19.43 7.32
CA ALA A 43 -6.72 -18.94 8.68
C ALA A 43 -5.75 -19.84 9.47
N THR A 44 -5.84 -21.16 9.36
CA THR A 44 -4.93 -22.10 10.05
C THR A 44 -3.49 -21.99 9.57
N LYS A 45 -3.26 -21.46 8.36
CA LYS A 45 -1.92 -21.17 7.81
C LYS A 45 -1.51 -19.70 7.97
N GLY A 46 -2.21 -18.93 8.82
CA GLY A 46 -1.94 -17.51 9.08
C GLY A 46 -2.33 -16.55 7.95
N ARG A 47 -3.05 -17.02 6.91
CA ARG A 47 -3.57 -16.17 5.83
C ARG A 47 -4.94 -15.62 6.24
N TRP A 48 -4.93 -14.51 6.96
CA TRP A 48 -6.14 -13.89 7.52
C TRP A 48 -7.07 -13.20 6.52
N TRP A 49 -6.55 -12.91 5.32
CA TRP A 49 -7.28 -12.15 4.31
C TRP A 49 -7.18 -12.79 2.94
N ARG A 50 -8.29 -12.76 2.20
CA ARG A 50 -8.33 -13.02 0.76
C ARG A 50 -8.39 -11.70 0.03
N ARG A 51 -7.54 -11.54 -0.99
CA ARG A 51 -7.49 -10.33 -1.81
C ARG A 51 -7.91 -10.63 -3.24
N ARG A 52 -8.72 -9.74 -3.83
CA ARG A 52 -9.06 -9.75 -5.25
C ARG A 52 -8.69 -8.41 -5.85
N LEU A 53 -7.88 -8.41 -6.91
CA LEU A 53 -7.59 -7.20 -7.68
C LEU A 53 -8.89 -6.74 -8.35
N ILE A 54 -9.33 -5.53 -8.05
CA ILE A 54 -10.45 -4.87 -8.73
C ILE A 54 -9.93 -4.20 -10.00
N GLY A 55 -8.75 -3.58 -9.92
CA GLY A 55 -8.12 -2.94 -11.07
C GLY A 55 -7.06 -1.93 -10.66
N GLU A 56 -6.62 -1.16 -11.64
CA GLU A 56 -5.74 -0.03 -11.41
C GLU A 56 -6.53 1.15 -10.84
N TYR A 57 -6.09 1.67 -9.70
CA TYR A 57 -6.72 2.84 -9.07
C TYR A 57 -6.17 4.13 -9.66
N MET A 58 -4.87 4.17 -9.94
CA MET A 58 -4.17 5.30 -10.54
C MET A 58 -3.04 4.77 -11.41
N PRO A 59 -2.79 5.38 -12.59
CA PRO A 59 -1.63 5.04 -13.41
C PRO A 59 -0.32 5.23 -12.64
N PRO A 60 0.81 4.66 -13.10
CA PRO A 60 2.11 4.97 -12.54
C PRO A 60 2.42 6.46 -12.70
N VAL A 61 2.65 7.15 -11.59
CA VAL A 61 2.99 8.58 -11.59
C VAL A 61 4.31 8.80 -10.90
N ARG A 62 5.00 9.90 -11.24
CA ARG A 62 6.20 10.28 -10.49
C ARG A 62 5.82 10.73 -9.09
N LYS A 63 6.71 10.48 -8.13
CA LYS A 63 6.51 10.87 -6.73
C LYS A 63 6.15 12.35 -6.58
N GLU A 64 6.77 13.23 -7.36
CA GLU A 64 6.53 14.67 -7.31
C GLU A 64 5.10 15.07 -7.72
N GLN A 65 4.39 14.22 -8.47
CA GLN A 65 3.02 14.48 -8.91
C GLN A 65 1.98 13.99 -7.90
N LEU A 66 2.39 13.22 -6.89
CA LEU A 66 1.48 12.52 -5.99
C LEU A 66 0.58 13.47 -5.21
N GLU A 67 1.12 14.55 -4.63
CA GLU A 67 0.32 15.50 -3.84
C GLU A 67 -0.85 16.09 -4.64
N GLY A 68 -0.60 16.55 -5.86
CA GLY A 68 -1.64 17.10 -6.73
C GLY A 68 -2.76 16.08 -7.02
N ILE A 69 -2.38 14.81 -7.16
CA ILE A 69 -3.34 13.73 -7.41
C ILE A 69 -4.11 13.35 -6.14
N LEU A 70 -3.46 13.28 -4.98
CA LEU A 70 -4.16 13.04 -3.71
C LEU A 70 -5.18 14.15 -3.43
N ASN A 71 -4.83 15.40 -3.75
CA ASN A 71 -5.73 16.54 -3.63
C ASN A 71 -6.93 16.43 -4.59
N SER A 72 -6.74 16.02 -5.84
CA SER A 72 -7.84 15.88 -6.81
C SER A 72 -8.81 14.76 -6.44
N PHE A 73 -8.32 13.70 -5.78
CA PHE A 73 -9.16 12.67 -5.17
C PHE A 73 -9.80 13.08 -3.84
N GLY A 74 -9.48 14.27 -3.31
CA GLY A 74 -9.98 14.75 -2.02
C GLY A 74 -9.40 14.00 -0.80
N TRP A 75 -8.30 13.26 -0.99
CA TRP A 75 -7.69 12.41 0.03
C TRP A 75 -6.80 13.15 1.03
N ASN A 76 -6.40 14.39 0.73
CA ASN A 76 -5.56 15.19 1.62
C ASN A 76 -6.38 16.03 2.62
N ARG A 77 -7.66 15.71 2.83
CA ARG A 77 -8.44 16.32 3.91
C ARG A 77 -8.00 15.74 5.24
N LYS A 78 -7.36 16.56 6.07
CA LYS A 78 -7.20 16.24 7.50
C LYS A 78 -8.61 16.22 8.11
N VAL A 79 -9.03 15.05 8.57
CA VAL A 79 -10.22 14.86 9.43
C VAL A 79 -9.86 15.36 10.83
#